data_AF-A0A7R9HB53-F1
#
_entry.id   AF-A0A7R9HB53-F1
#
_cell.length_a   1.000
_cell.length_b   1.000
_cell.length_c   1.000
_cell.angle_alpha   90.00
_cell.angle_beta   90.00
_cell.angle_gamma   90.00
#
_symmetry.space_group_name_H-M   'P 1'
#
loop_
_entity.id
_entity.type
_entity.pdbx_description
1 polymer ?
#
loop_
_entity_poly.entity_id
_entity_poly.type
_entity_poly.pdbx_seq_one_letter_code
_entity_poly.pdbx_strand_id
1 'polypeptide(L)'
;GYLGPGGRQFDGQYRGCIGGASGYIDRLILGPSHIYQNPTAAQVYGSGPFDPEGLVGCLLSIFQVFLGVQAGTILGFHREWRDRIYRWLTWGSLAGVIGAILCLASKDNGWIPVNKNLWSLSFVMVTSCFAFFLLSALYYAIDVRQWWSGAPFYYPGMNATIMYVGHEICGNMFPWHWSVGTMNTHMLLLSQDIWGTLGWILVAYWLHTLDFFLSL
;
A
#
# COMPACT_ATOMS: atom_id res chain seq x y z
N GLY A 1 0.09 -23.99 10.02
CA GLY A 1 -0.53 -22.68 10.30
C GLY A 1 -1.01 -22.11 9.00
N TYR A 2 -2.31 -22.05 8.80
CA TYR A 2 -2.91 -21.43 7.61
C TYR A 2 -2.72 -19.91 7.71
N LEU A 3 -2.20 -19.25 6.67
CA LEU A 3 -1.90 -17.81 6.64
C LEU A 3 -2.87 -17.03 5.72
N GLY A 4 -3.97 -17.66 5.33
CA GLY A 4 -4.99 -17.06 4.47
C GLY A 4 -6.08 -16.31 5.24
N PRO A 5 -6.99 -15.63 4.52
CA PRO A 5 -8.14 -14.91 5.09
C PRO A 5 -9.12 -15.81 5.88
N GLY A 6 -9.14 -17.12 5.62
CA GLY A 6 -10.01 -18.09 6.30
C GLY A 6 -11.45 -17.98 5.86
N GLY A 7 -12.37 -18.55 6.64
CA GLY A 7 -13.80 -18.47 6.37
C GLY A 7 -14.23 -19.38 5.22
N ARG A 8 -14.83 -18.83 4.16
CA ARG A 8 -15.36 -19.55 2.99
C ARG A 8 -14.29 -19.91 1.94
N GLN A 9 -13.03 -19.51 2.13
CA GLN A 9 -11.96 -19.91 1.22
C GLN A 9 -11.75 -21.43 1.28
N PHE A 10 -11.42 -22.05 0.14
CA PHE A 10 -11.27 -23.50 -0.01
C PHE A 10 -12.49 -24.29 0.50
N ASP A 11 -13.70 -23.86 0.11
CA ASP A 11 -14.98 -24.48 0.52
C ASP A 11 -15.18 -24.56 2.05
N GLY A 12 -14.51 -23.67 2.79
CA GLY A 12 -14.55 -23.66 4.25
C GLY A 12 -13.76 -24.79 4.91
N GLN A 13 -12.72 -25.28 4.26
CA GLN A 13 -11.77 -26.25 4.86
C GLN A 13 -11.08 -25.70 6.13
N TYR A 14 -10.94 -24.38 6.24
CA TYR A 14 -10.25 -23.71 7.37
C TYR A 14 -11.21 -22.84 8.22
N ARG A 15 -12.29 -23.43 8.71
CA ARG A 15 -13.23 -22.79 9.66
C ARG A 15 -12.54 -22.53 11.00
N GLY A 16 -12.33 -21.25 11.35
CA GLY A 16 -11.70 -20.83 12.61
C GLY A 16 -10.25 -20.34 12.50
N CYS A 17 -9.57 -20.56 11.36
CA CYS A 17 -8.21 -20.07 11.12
C CYS A 17 -8.17 -18.67 10.49
N ILE A 18 -9.18 -17.84 10.77
CA ILE A 18 -9.29 -16.48 10.22
C ILE A 18 -8.15 -15.60 10.74
N GLY A 19 -7.41 -14.98 9.82
CA GLY A 19 -6.24 -14.15 10.14
C GLY A 19 -4.95 -14.94 10.39
N GLY A 20 -5.00 -16.27 10.30
CA GLY A 20 -3.84 -17.15 10.43
C GLY A 20 -3.03 -16.95 11.71
N ALA A 21 -1.69 -17.00 11.57
CA ALA A 21 -0.78 -16.85 12.70
C ALA A 21 -0.86 -15.45 13.36
N SER A 22 -1.01 -14.38 12.56
CA SER A 22 -1.17 -13.01 13.07
C SER A 22 -2.44 -12.90 13.91
N GLY A 23 -3.59 -13.34 13.35
CA GLY A 23 -4.86 -13.33 14.07
C GLY A 23 -4.88 -14.22 15.31
N TYR A 24 -4.09 -15.30 15.36
CA TYR A 24 -3.91 -16.11 16.57
C TYR A 24 -3.14 -15.35 17.66
N ILE A 25 -2.02 -14.70 17.30
CA ILE A 25 -1.19 -13.92 18.22
C ILE A 25 -1.96 -12.72 18.76
N ASP A 26 -2.67 -12.00 17.90
CA ASP A 26 -3.45 -10.83 18.29
C ASP A 26 -4.57 -11.21 19.27
N ARG A 27 -5.27 -12.34 19.03
CA ARG A 27 -6.29 -12.86 19.97
C ARG A 27 -5.71 -13.30 21.31
N LEU A 28 -4.48 -13.82 21.31
CA LEU A 28 -3.82 -14.27 22.53
C LEU A 28 -3.39 -13.09 23.42
N ILE A 29 -2.90 -12.00 22.83
CA ILE A 29 -2.32 -10.87 23.56
C ILE A 29 -3.35 -9.76 23.81
N LEU A 30 -4.07 -9.32 22.78
CA LEU A 30 -5.03 -8.22 22.87
C LEU A 30 -6.40 -8.68 23.35
N GLY A 31 -6.73 -9.95 23.11
CA GLY A 31 -8.04 -10.51 23.43
C GLY A 31 -9.11 -10.16 22.39
N PRO A 32 -10.22 -10.92 22.33
CA PRO A 32 -11.24 -10.78 21.31
C PRO A 32 -12.05 -9.48 21.37
N SER A 33 -12.04 -8.78 22.52
CA SER A 33 -12.73 -7.49 22.70
C SER A 33 -11.97 -6.29 22.13
N HIS A 34 -10.65 -6.42 21.92
CA HIS A 34 -9.79 -5.34 21.42
C HIS A 34 -9.43 -5.50 19.93
N ILE A 35 -9.99 -6.50 19.27
CA ILE A 35 -9.73 -6.79 17.85
C ILE A 35 -10.80 -6.15 16.98
N TYR A 36 -10.40 -5.72 15.78
CA TYR A 36 -11.31 -5.17 14.80
C TYR A 36 -12.40 -6.19 14.37
N GLN A 37 -13.66 -5.82 14.59
CA GLN A 37 -14.80 -6.73 14.45
C GLN A 37 -15.35 -6.82 13.02
N ASN A 38 -15.12 -5.79 12.19
CA ASN A 38 -15.75 -5.67 10.86
C ASN A 38 -14.72 -5.63 9.71
N PRO A 39 -13.84 -6.64 9.57
CA PRO A 39 -12.83 -6.63 8.52
C PRO A 39 -13.47 -6.63 7.13
N THR A 40 -12.86 -5.95 6.16
CA THR A 40 -13.34 -5.90 4.76
C THR A 40 -13.46 -7.30 4.14
N ALA A 41 -12.63 -8.25 4.60
CA ALA A 41 -12.70 -9.65 4.21
C ALA A 41 -14.01 -10.36 4.65
N ALA A 42 -14.76 -9.81 5.62
CA ALA A 42 -16.01 -10.39 6.11
C ALA A 42 -17.08 -10.43 5.02
N GLN A 43 -17.15 -9.40 4.18
CA GLN A 43 -18.15 -9.30 3.11
C GLN A 43 -17.97 -10.39 2.04
N VAL A 44 -16.72 -10.75 1.73
CA VAL A 44 -16.39 -11.69 0.64
C VAL A 44 -16.20 -13.12 1.17
N TYR A 45 -15.48 -13.28 2.28
CA TYR A 45 -15.07 -14.59 2.79
C TYR A 45 -15.86 -15.03 4.03
N GLY A 46 -16.76 -14.21 4.57
CA GLY A 46 -17.42 -14.49 5.84
C GLY A 46 -16.41 -14.65 6.99
N SER A 47 -15.29 -13.93 6.91
CA SER A 47 -14.25 -13.94 7.94
C SER A 47 -14.77 -13.29 9.22
N GLY A 48 -14.49 -13.91 10.37
CA GLY A 48 -14.71 -13.33 11.69
C GLY A 48 -13.71 -12.21 12.04
N PRO A 49 -13.72 -11.72 13.29
CA PRO A 49 -12.89 -10.61 13.74
C PRO A 49 -11.40 -10.87 13.52
N PHE A 50 -10.73 -9.92 12.87
CA PHE A 50 -9.31 -9.93 12.61
C PHE A 50 -8.82 -8.48 12.47
N ASP A 51 -7.67 -8.18 13.07
CA ASP A 51 -7.10 -6.84 13.12
C ASP A 51 -5.98 -6.66 12.08
N PRO A 52 -6.21 -5.89 11.00
CA PRO A 52 -5.16 -5.60 10.02
C PRO A 52 -3.97 -4.82 10.63
N GLU A 53 -4.17 -4.13 11.75
CA GLU A 53 -3.19 -3.32 12.46
C GLU A 53 -2.76 -3.94 13.80
N GLY A 54 -2.97 -5.25 13.96
CA GLY A 54 -2.51 -6.01 15.13
C GLY A 54 -0.99 -5.96 15.31
N LEU A 55 -0.48 -6.60 16.37
CA LEU A 55 0.93 -6.48 16.78
C LEU A 55 1.91 -6.90 15.68
N VAL A 56 1.58 -8.00 14.99
CA VAL A 56 2.40 -8.51 13.88
C VAL A 56 2.32 -7.58 12.67
N GLY A 57 1.14 -7.05 12.36
CA GLY A 57 0.96 -6.06 11.29
C GLY A 57 1.76 -4.80 11.55
N CYS A 58 1.69 -4.25 12.77
CA CYS A 58 2.44 -3.08 13.19
C CYS A 58 3.96 -3.27 13.07
N LEU A 59 4.49 -4.43 13.49
CA LEU A 59 5.92 -4.75 13.33
C LEU A 59 6.34 -4.77 11.85
N LEU A 60 5.51 -5.33 10.98
CA LEU A 60 5.76 -5.36 9.54
C LEU A 60 5.67 -3.97 8.90
N SER A 61 4.75 -3.12 9.37
CA SER A 61 4.66 -1.70 8.97
C SER A 61 5.91 -0.92 9.39
N ILE A 62 6.42 -1.11 10.61
CA ILE A 62 7.70 -0.50 11.06
C ILE A 62 8.85 -0.94 10.15
N PHE A 63 8.90 -2.22 9.80
CA PHE A 63 9.91 -2.74 8.89
C PHE A 63 9.79 -2.13 7.48
N GLN A 64 8.58 -1.93 6.97
CA GLN A 64 8.36 -1.25 5.69
C GLN A 64 8.82 0.21 5.72
N VAL A 65 8.55 0.93 6.81
CA VAL A 65 9.04 2.30 7.02
C VAL A 65 10.57 2.30 7.07
N PHE A 66 11.19 1.34 7.75
CA PHE A 66 12.65 1.20 7.77
C PHE A 66 13.24 1.03 6.36
N LEU A 67 12.63 0.23 5.49
CA LEU A 67 13.05 0.12 4.08
C LEU A 67 12.94 1.45 3.33
N GLY A 68 11.89 2.24 3.60
CA GLY A 68 11.74 3.59 3.07
C GLY A 68 12.84 4.55 3.57
N VAL A 69 13.15 4.49 4.87
CA VAL A 69 14.26 5.26 5.46
C VAL A 69 15.59 4.89 4.80
N GLN A 70 15.85 3.60 4.55
CA GLN A 70 17.04 3.16 3.80
C GLN A 70 17.10 3.80 2.40
N ALA A 71 15.98 3.87 1.68
CA ALA A 71 15.94 4.54 0.39
C ALA A 71 16.35 6.02 0.48
N GLY A 72 15.83 6.74 1.49
CA GLY A 72 16.16 8.14 1.77
C GLY A 72 17.60 8.36 2.25
N THR A 73 18.14 7.48 3.10
CA THR A 73 19.53 7.54 3.54
C THR A 73 20.49 7.34 2.37
N ILE A 74 20.19 6.42 1.44
CA ILE A 74 20.99 6.22 0.22
C ILE A 74 21.00 7.50 -0.63
N LEU A 75 19.86 8.18 -0.74
CA LEU A 75 19.74 9.44 -1.46
C LEU A 75 20.60 10.55 -0.84
N GLY A 76 20.61 10.67 0.49
CA GLY A 76 21.33 11.72 1.21
C GLY A 76 22.83 11.48 1.34
N PHE A 77 23.27 10.24 1.51
CA PHE A 77 24.67 9.91 1.82
C PHE A 77 25.55 9.76 0.57
N HIS A 78 25.02 9.17 -0.51
CA HIS A 78 25.78 8.95 -1.74
C HIS A 78 25.66 10.14 -2.68
N ARG A 79 26.77 10.67 -3.20
CA ARG A 79 26.76 11.84 -4.10
C ARG A 79 26.65 11.44 -5.57
N GLU A 80 27.20 10.29 -5.95
CA GLU A 80 27.14 9.82 -7.34
C GLU A 80 25.79 9.17 -7.67
N TRP A 81 25.23 9.52 -8.83
CA TRP A 81 23.94 8.98 -9.28
C TRP A 81 23.99 7.47 -9.55
N ARG A 82 25.13 6.96 -10.01
CA ARG A 82 25.34 5.52 -10.31
C ARG A 82 25.30 4.69 -9.03
N ASP A 83 25.96 5.17 -7.97
CA ASP A 83 25.99 4.49 -6.67
C ASP A 83 24.60 4.42 -6.04
N ARG A 84 23.81 5.48 -6.17
CA ARG A 84 22.41 5.51 -5.68
C ARG A 84 21.57 4.44 -6.38
N ILE A 85 21.57 4.45 -7.71
CA ILE A 85 20.78 3.52 -8.51
C ILE A 85 21.23 2.09 -8.25
N TYR A 86 22.53 1.81 -8.25
CA TYR A 86 23.03 0.45 -8.00
C TYR A 86 22.53 -0.07 -6.65
N ARG A 87 22.57 0.74 -5.59
CA ARG A 87 22.11 0.34 -4.25
C ARG A 87 20.59 0.16 -4.18
N TRP A 88 19.81 1.03 -4.80
CA TRP A 88 18.36 0.82 -4.85
C TRP A 88 17.99 -0.42 -5.66
N LEU A 89 18.69 -0.69 -6.77
CA LEU A 89 18.49 -1.91 -7.54
C LEU A 89 18.89 -3.15 -6.73
N THR A 90 19.98 -3.12 -5.96
CA THR A 90 20.35 -4.26 -5.11
C THR A 90 19.33 -4.49 -4.00
N TRP A 91 18.90 -3.44 -3.29
CA TRP A 91 17.86 -3.55 -2.26
C TRP A 91 16.52 -4.02 -2.83
N GLY A 92 16.11 -3.46 -3.97
CA GLY A 92 14.90 -3.89 -4.68
C GLY A 92 14.97 -5.35 -5.12
N SER A 93 16.11 -5.77 -5.69
CA SER A 93 16.32 -7.17 -6.10
C SER A 93 16.33 -8.13 -4.92
N LEU A 94 16.98 -7.78 -3.81
CA LEU A 94 17.00 -8.58 -2.59
C LEU A 94 15.58 -8.73 -2.01
N ALA A 95 14.84 -7.63 -1.88
CA ALA A 95 13.45 -7.65 -1.42
C ALA A 95 12.57 -8.47 -2.38
N GLY A 96 12.78 -8.35 -3.68
CA GLY A 96 12.06 -9.12 -4.72
C GLY A 96 12.34 -10.62 -4.64
N VAL A 97 13.59 -11.03 -4.46
CA VAL A 97 13.99 -12.43 -4.31
C VAL A 97 13.40 -13.02 -3.04
N ILE A 98 13.51 -12.32 -1.91
CA ILE A 98 12.92 -12.75 -0.63
C ILE A 98 11.40 -12.87 -0.78
N GLY A 99 10.73 -11.86 -1.33
CA GLY A 99 9.30 -11.88 -1.58
C GLY A 99 8.87 -13.02 -2.51
N ALA A 100 9.64 -13.29 -3.57
CA ALA A 100 9.37 -14.37 -4.51
C ALA A 100 9.55 -15.76 -3.88
N ILE A 101 10.59 -15.95 -3.04
CA ILE A 101 10.80 -17.19 -2.29
C ILE A 101 9.65 -17.44 -1.30
N LEU A 102 9.26 -16.41 -0.54
CA LEU A 102 8.16 -16.53 0.43
C LEU A 102 6.82 -16.84 -0.24
N CYS A 103 6.59 -16.28 -1.43
CA CYS A 103 5.38 -16.49 -2.21
C CYS A 103 5.44 -17.76 -3.10
N LEU A 104 6.62 -18.38 -3.26
CA LEU A 104 6.91 -19.38 -4.31
C LEU A 104 6.44 -18.97 -5.72
N ALA A 105 6.48 -17.67 -6.01
CA ALA A 105 5.89 -17.08 -7.23
C ALA A 105 4.43 -17.51 -7.50
N SER A 106 3.68 -17.92 -6.47
CA SER A 106 2.30 -18.38 -6.58
C SER A 106 1.38 -17.52 -5.73
N LYS A 107 0.24 -17.11 -6.30
CA LYS A 107 -0.71 -16.20 -5.65
C LYS A 107 -1.23 -16.75 -4.32
N ASP A 108 -1.45 -18.07 -4.24
CA ASP A 108 -2.16 -18.71 -3.13
C ASP A 108 -1.41 -19.89 -2.48
N ASN A 109 -0.33 -20.40 -3.10
CA ASN A 109 0.38 -21.61 -2.64
C ASN A 109 1.77 -21.33 -2.02
N GLY A 110 2.09 -20.08 -1.73
CA GLY A 110 3.34 -19.69 -1.06
C GLY A 110 3.36 -20.08 0.43
N TRP A 111 4.55 -20.10 1.03
CA TRP A 111 4.70 -20.28 2.48
C TRP A 111 4.02 -19.14 3.24
N ILE A 112 4.16 -17.92 2.72
CA ILE A 112 3.44 -16.73 3.19
C ILE A 112 2.83 -16.09 1.94
N PRO A 113 1.51 -16.22 1.69
CA PRO A 113 0.87 -15.59 0.54
C PRO A 113 0.88 -14.07 0.68
N VAL A 114 0.80 -13.38 -0.46
CA VAL A 114 0.69 -11.92 -0.50
C VAL A 114 -0.70 -11.54 -0.02
N ASN A 115 -0.80 -10.98 1.20
CA ASN A 115 -2.06 -10.60 1.79
C ASN A 115 -2.01 -9.15 2.26
N LYS A 116 -2.74 -8.29 1.54
CA LYS A 116 -2.87 -6.86 1.84
C LYS A 116 -3.55 -6.60 3.18
N ASN A 117 -4.60 -7.37 3.52
CA ASN A 117 -5.35 -7.17 4.76
C ASN A 117 -4.54 -7.58 6.01
N LEU A 118 -3.62 -8.53 5.89
CA LEU A 118 -2.75 -8.97 6.98
C LEU A 118 -1.42 -8.20 7.05
N TRP A 119 -1.21 -7.23 6.14
CA TRP A 119 0.09 -6.59 5.92
C TRP A 119 1.25 -7.59 5.86
N SER A 120 1.09 -8.69 5.13
CA SER A 120 1.99 -9.85 5.24
C SER A 120 3.44 -9.53 4.85
N LEU A 121 4.41 -10.28 5.40
CA LEU A 121 5.83 -10.05 5.10
C LEU A 121 6.13 -10.14 3.59
N SER A 122 5.51 -11.07 2.88
CA SER A 122 5.60 -11.18 1.41
C SER A 122 5.04 -9.94 0.71
N PHE A 123 3.94 -9.37 1.22
CA PHE A 123 3.38 -8.13 0.69
C PHE A 123 4.35 -6.96 0.89
N VAL A 124 4.90 -6.79 2.10
CA VAL A 124 5.90 -5.75 2.37
C VAL A 124 7.13 -5.87 1.45
N MET A 125 7.70 -7.07 1.33
CA MET A 125 8.89 -7.30 0.50
C MET A 125 8.63 -7.02 -0.99
N VAL A 126 7.49 -7.49 -1.52
CA VAL A 126 7.13 -7.29 -2.93
C VAL A 126 6.81 -5.82 -3.22
N THR A 127 6.07 -5.14 -2.35
CA THR A 127 5.76 -3.71 -2.52
C THR A 127 7.01 -2.84 -2.42
N SER A 128 7.90 -3.10 -1.46
CA SER A 128 9.20 -2.41 -1.35
C SER A 128 10.09 -2.63 -2.56
N CYS A 129 10.13 -3.86 -3.12
CA CYS A 129 10.84 -4.17 -4.37
C CYS A 129 10.38 -3.26 -5.52
N PHE A 130 9.07 -3.23 -5.78
CA PHE A 130 8.51 -2.36 -6.82
C PHE A 130 8.75 -0.87 -6.53
N ALA A 131 8.67 -0.45 -5.27
CA ALA A 131 8.96 0.93 -4.88
C ALA A 131 10.42 1.32 -5.16
N PHE A 132 11.39 0.47 -4.85
CA PHE A 132 12.81 0.71 -5.15
C PHE A 132 13.08 0.79 -6.66
N PHE A 133 12.47 -0.09 -7.45
CA PHE A 133 12.60 -0.04 -8.91
C PHE A 133 11.95 1.20 -9.51
N LEU A 134 10.74 1.55 -9.05
CA LEU A 134 10.04 2.75 -9.48
C LEU A 134 10.83 4.01 -9.12
N LEU A 135 11.34 4.09 -7.89
CA LEU A 135 12.20 5.19 -7.44
C LEU A 135 13.45 5.31 -8.31
N SER A 136 14.11 4.18 -8.60
CA SER A 136 15.30 4.17 -9.47
C SER A 136 14.99 4.66 -10.89
N ALA A 137 13.86 4.23 -11.45
CA ALA A 137 13.42 4.63 -12.79
C ALA A 137 13.06 6.13 -12.85
N LEU A 138 12.29 6.62 -11.87
CA LEU A 138 11.90 8.03 -11.78
C LEU A 138 13.11 8.93 -11.55
N TYR A 139 14.01 8.57 -10.64
CA TYR A 139 15.25 9.32 -10.38
C TYR A 139 16.13 9.39 -11.64
N TYR A 140 16.26 8.29 -12.38
CA TYR A 140 17.04 8.31 -13.62
C TYR A 140 16.38 9.18 -14.71
N ALA A 141 15.06 9.10 -14.87
CA ALA A 141 14.33 9.85 -15.88
C ALA A 141 14.29 11.36 -15.60
N ILE A 142 14.05 11.74 -14.34
CA ILE A 142 13.90 13.13 -13.89
C ILE A 142 15.27 13.73 -13.61
N ASP A 143 16.02 13.22 -12.64
CA ASP A 143 17.24 13.87 -12.16
C ASP A 143 18.45 13.70 -13.09
N VAL A 144 18.63 12.52 -13.68
CA VAL A 144 19.83 12.22 -14.50
C VAL A 144 19.62 12.63 -15.96
N ARG A 145 18.52 12.19 -16.59
CA ARG A 145 18.26 12.44 -18.01
C ARG A 145 17.46 13.72 -18.27
N GLN A 146 16.81 14.29 -17.25
CA GLN A 146 16.01 15.52 -17.38
C GLN A 146 14.98 15.41 -18.52
N TRP A 147 14.44 14.20 -18.74
CA TRP A 147 13.44 13.94 -19.78
C TRP A 147 12.07 14.52 -19.41
N TRP A 148 11.85 14.73 -18.12
CA TRP A 148 10.58 15.16 -17.57
C TRP A 148 10.80 15.94 -16.28
N SER A 149 9.98 16.96 -16.06
CA SER A 149 10.01 17.83 -14.87
C SER A 149 9.37 17.21 -13.64
N GLY A 150 8.77 16.01 -13.75
CA GLY A 150 8.04 15.34 -12.66
C GLY A 150 6.60 15.84 -12.48
N ALA A 151 6.11 16.79 -13.28
CA ALA A 151 4.71 17.23 -13.28
C ALA A 151 3.81 16.21 -14.01
N PRO A 152 2.72 15.69 -13.40
CA PRO A 152 2.01 16.29 -12.28
C PRO A 152 2.28 15.64 -10.92
N PHE A 153 3.24 14.71 -10.76
CA PHE A 153 3.40 13.96 -9.51
C PHE A 153 3.88 14.79 -8.32
N TYR A 154 4.63 15.86 -8.54
CA TYR A 154 5.10 16.68 -7.41
C TYR A 154 4.01 17.61 -6.85
N TYR A 155 3.01 18.05 -7.63
CA TYR A 155 1.89 18.88 -7.12
C TYR A 155 1.12 18.21 -5.98
N PRO A 156 0.59 16.98 -6.14
CA PRO A 156 -0.06 16.25 -5.06
C PRO A 156 0.93 15.85 -3.97
N GLY A 157 2.19 15.59 -4.33
CA GLY A 157 3.23 15.21 -3.37
C GLY A 157 3.53 16.31 -2.34
N MET A 158 3.60 17.57 -2.77
CA MET A 158 3.85 18.72 -1.88
C MET A 158 2.66 19.05 -0.96
N ASN A 159 1.45 18.64 -1.35
CA ASN A 159 0.21 18.92 -0.62
C ASN A 159 -0.54 17.64 -0.18
N ALA A 160 0.21 16.57 0.09
CA ALA A 160 -0.35 15.24 0.34
C ALA A 160 -1.32 15.20 1.54
N THR A 161 -1.01 15.91 2.63
CA THR A 161 -1.87 15.95 3.83
C THR A 161 -3.22 16.59 3.54
N ILE A 162 -3.25 17.72 2.83
CA ILE A 162 -4.49 18.41 2.46
C ILE A 162 -5.33 17.50 1.58
N MET A 163 -4.71 16.85 0.60
CA MET A 163 -5.45 15.95 -0.28
C MET A 163 -6.01 14.75 0.46
N TYR A 164 -5.24 14.15 1.36
CA TYR A 164 -5.70 13.01 2.16
C TYR A 164 -6.89 13.39 3.04
N VAL A 165 -6.74 14.43 3.87
CA VAL A 165 -7.81 14.89 4.77
C VAL A 165 -9.01 15.39 3.97
N GLY A 166 -8.78 16.12 2.88
CA GLY A 166 -9.82 16.60 1.99
C GLY A 166 -10.59 15.47 1.33
N HIS A 167 -9.91 14.39 0.91
CA HIS A 167 -10.57 13.22 0.35
C HIS A 167 -11.39 12.46 1.39
N GLU A 168 -10.89 12.30 2.62
CA GLU A 168 -11.66 11.68 3.71
C GLU A 168 -12.95 12.44 4.03
N ILE A 169 -12.89 13.79 4.05
CA ILE A 169 -14.07 14.62 4.34
C ILE A 169 -15.05 14.64 3.16
N CYS A 170 -14.53 14.82 1.94
CA CYS A 170 -15.36 15.05 0.75
C CYS A 170 -15.61 13.78 -0.08
N GLY A 171 -15.12 12.62 0.37
CA GLY A 171 -15.12 11.36 -0.39
C GLY A 171 -16.50 10.77 -0.66
N ASN A 172 -17.55 11.25 0.01
CA ASN A 172 -18.94 10.91 -0.25
C ASN A 172 -19.75 12.08 -0.86
N MET A 173 -19.08 13.19 -1.19
CA MET A 173 -19.72 14.40 -1.71
C MET A 173 -19.51 14.52 -3.21
N PHE A 174 -20.51 15.05 -3.92
CA PHE A 174 -20.32 15.54 -5.28
C PHE A 174 -19.38 16.76 -5.24
N PRO A 175 -18.36 16.90 -6.13
CA PRO A 175 -18.12 16.12 -7.35
C PRO A 175 -17.13 14.95 -7.21
N TRP A 176 -16.62 14.65 -6.01
CA TRP A 176 -15.61 13.60 -5.80
C TRP A 176 -16.18 12.19 -5.78
N HIS A 177 -17.46 12.06 -5.41
CA HIS A 177 -18.21 10.83 -5.51
C HIS A 177 -19.48 11.08 -6.29
N TRP A 178 -19.71 10.24 -7.28
CA TRP A 178 -20.95 10.17 -8.03
C TRP A 178 -21.24 8.72 -8.34
N SER A 179 -22.50 8.33 -8.19
CA SER A 179 -22.95 6.98 -8.51
C SER A 179 -24.11 7.02 -9.50
N VAL A 180 -24.04 6.17 -10.52
CA VAL A 180 -25.11 6.01 -11.51
C VAL A 180 -25.69 4.62 -11.31
N GLY A 181 -26.82 4.56 -10.60
CA GLY A 181 -27.48 3.31 -10.23
C GLY A 181 -26.60 2.42 -9.34
N THR A 182 -26.59 1.12 -9.58
CA THR A 182 -25.86 0.14 -8.76
C THR A 182 -24.37 0.01 -9.09
N MET A 183 -23.87 0.68 -10.15
CA MET A 183 -22.46 0.65 -10.58
C MET A 183 -21.79 -0.74 -10.55
N ASN A 184 -22.47 -1.79 -11.01
CA ASN A 184 -22.01 -3.18 -10.87
C ASN A 184 -20.78 -3.56 -11.72
N THR A 185 -20.26 -2.66 -12.55
CA THR A 185 -19.13 -2.96 -13.45
C THR A 185 -17.86 -2.27 -12.97
N HIS A 186 -16.74 -3.00 -12.99
CA HIS A 186 -15.43 -2.47 -12.60
C HIS A 186 -15.00 -1.26 -13.45
N MET A 187 -15.42 -1.18 -14.71
CA MET A 187 -15.09 -0.06 -15.58
C MET A 187 -15.74 1.24 -15.09
N LEU A 188 -16.98 1.17 -14.62
CA LEU A 188 -17.71 2.34 -14.16
C LEU A 188 -17.13 2.86 -12.83
N LEU A 189 -16.81 1.94 -11.91
CA LEU A 189 -16.08 2.26 -10.68
C LEU A 189 -14.71 2.89 -10.98
N LEU A 190 -13.94 2.31 -11.90
CA LEU A 190 -12.66 2.88 -12.33
C LEU A 190 -12.82 4.29 -12.92
N SER A 191 -13.88 4.53 -13.71
CA SER A 191 -14.12 5.86 -14.29
C SER A 191 -14.45 6.90 -13.23
N GLN A 192 -15.17 6.52 -12.18
CA GLN A 192 -15.47 7.37 -11.03
C GLN A 192 -14.18 7.69 -10.26
N ASP A 193 -13.33 6.69 -10.00
CA ASP A 193 -12.08 6.88 -9.27
C ASP A 193 -11.09 7.76 -10.06
N ILE A 194 -11.02 7.58 -11.39
CA ILE A 194 -10.23 8.45 -12.27
C ILE A 194 -10.76 9.89 -12.19
N TRP A 195 -12.08 10.08 -12.22
CA TRP A 195 -12.70 11.40 -12.12
C TRP A 195 -12.31 12.10 -10.81
N GLY A 196 -12.45 11.40 -9.67
CA GLY A 196 -12.06 11.93 -8.36
C GLY A 196 -10.57 12.26 -8.29
N THR A 197 -9.72 11.38 -8.82
CA THR A 197 -8.26 11.56 -8.84
C THR A 197 -7.85 12.77 -9.67
N LEU A 198 -8.45 12.95 -10.86
CA LEU A 198 -8.22 14.13 -11.71
C LEU A 198 -8.65 15.41 -11.00
N GLY A 199 -9.79 15.37 -10.31
CA GLY A 199 -10.25 16.47 -9.46
C GLY A 199 -9.22 16.90 -8.42
N TRP A 200 -8.66 15.94 -7.67
CA TRP A 200 -7.63 16.22 -6.68
C TRP A 200 -6.31 16.70 -7.29
N ILE A 201 -5.92 16.22 -8.47
CA ILE A 201 -4.73 16.72 -9.19
C ILE A 201 -4.93 18.19 -9.58
N LEU A 202 -6.13 18.59 -10.02
CA LEU A 202 -6.42 19.99 -10.35
C LEU A 202 -6.41 20.87 -9.09
N VAL A 203 -6.95 20.39 -7.97
CA VAL A 203 -6.88 21.09 -6.69
C VAL A 203 -5.43 21.24 -6.24
N ALA A 204 -4.62 20.19 -6.34
CA ALA A 204 -3.20 20.24 -5.98
C ALA A 204 -2.42 21.21 -6.87
N TYR A 205 -2.72 21.23 -8.17
CA TYR A 205 -2.16 22.20 -9.10
C TYR A 205 -2.56 23.64 -8.72
N TRP A 206 -3.83 23.87 -8.40
CA TRP A 206 -4.31 25.18 -7.95
C TRP A 206 -3.62 25.64 -6.66
N LEU A 207 -3.50 24.77 -5.66
CA LEU A 207 -2.78 25.05 -4.41
C LEU A 207 -1.31 25.39 -4.68
N HIS A 208 -0.67 24.66 -5.60
CA HIS A 208 0.69 24.93 -6.03
C HIS A 208 0.81 26.31 -6.70
N THR A 209 -0.15 26.73 -7.54
CA THR A 209 -0.13 28.09 -8.13
C THR A 209 -0.32 29.21 -7.12
N LEU A 210 -0.84 28.89 -5.93
CA LEU A 210 -0.99 29.84 -4.83
C LEU A 210 0.18 29.80 -3.83
N ASP A 211 1.22 28.99 -4.09
CA ASP A 211 2.35 28.73 -3.20
C ASP A 211 1.92 28.34 -1.77
N PHE A 212 0.74 27.71 -1.63
CA PHE A 212 0.25 27.23 -0.34
C PHE A 212 0.71 25.79 -0.12
N PHE A 213 1.53 25.59 0.91
CA PHE A 213 2.06 24.29 1.30
C PHE A 213 1.83 24.08 2.79
N LEU A 214 0.97 23.11 3.13
CA LEU A 214 0.71 22.75 4.53
C LEU A 214 1.77 21.75 4.99
N SER A 215 2.72 22.23 5.78
CA SER A 215 3.67 21.41 6.55
C SER A 215 3.18 21.34 8.00
N LEU A 216 3.06 20.12 8.53
CA LEU A 216 2.70 19.87 9.93
C LEU A 216 3.96 19.59 10.76
#